data_AF-A0A1I7FCX3-F1
#
_entry.id   AF-A0A1I7FCX3-F1
#
_cell.length_a   1.000
_cell.length_b   1.000
_cell.length_c   1.000
_cell.angle_alpha   90.00
_cell.angle_beta   90.00
_cell.angle_gamma   90.00
#
_symmetry.space_group_name_H-M   'P 1'
#
loop_
_entity.id
_entity.type
_entity.pdbx_description
1 polymer ?
#
loop_
_entity_poly.entity_id
_entity_poly.type
_entity_poly.pdbx_seq_one_letter_code
_entity_poly.pdbx_strand_id
1 'polypeptide(L)' 'MTNQNWIEHAYPLQQIVIRLQGTRHSRREDIINQLETVLSRLRAGDVNGTDHDDDFGYVFESVGSSPGLSFFNESTDFR' A
#
# COMPACT_ATOMS: atom_id res chain seq x y z
N MET A 1 -4.00 -0.57 29.23
CA MET A 1 -4.74 -1.78 28.84
C MET A 1 -5.55 -1.42 27.60
N THR A 2 -5.10 -1.87 26.44
CA THR A 2 -5.79 -1.68 25.16
C THR A 2 -7.13 -2.42 25.19
N ASN A 3 -8.21 -1.74 24.82
CA ASN A 3 -9.58 -2.23 24.93
C ASN A 3 -9.84 -3.35 23.89
N GLN A 4 -9.63 -4.62 24.26
CA GLN A 4 -9.67 -5.78 23.37
C GLN A 4 -10.89 -5.84 22.41
N ASN A 5 -12.05 -5.35 22.84
CA ASN A 5 -13.29 -5.40 22.06
C ASN A 5 -13.22 -4.64 20.73
N TRP A 6 -12.57 -3.46 20.66
CA TRP A 6 -12.50 -2.74 19.39
C TRP A 6 -11.56 -3.42 18.39
N ILE A 7 -10.55 -4.14 18.90
CA ILE A 7 -9.58 -4.87 18.09
C ILE A 7 -10.31 -6.02 17.39
N GLU A 8 -11.08 -6.82 18.14
CA GLU A 8 -11.84 -7.94 17.59
C GLU A 8 -12.88 -7.51 16.54
N HIS A 9 -13.50 -6.35 16.72
CA HIS A 9 -14.45 -5.79 15.73
C HIS A 9 -13.77 -5.18 14.49
N ALA A 10 -12.50 -4.79 14.57
CA ALA A 10 -11.79 -4.18 13.45
C ALA A 10 -11.29 -5.23 12.44
N TYR A 11 -11.19 -6.50 12.82
CA TYR A 11 -10.65 -7.56 11.97
C TYR A 11 -11.73 -8.49 11.40
N PRO A 12 -11.52 -9.06 10.21
CA PRO A 12 -10.35 -8.85 9.36
C PRO A 12 -10.39 -7.51 8.63
N LEU A 13 -9.23 -6.84 8.55
CA LEU A 13 -9.10 -5.59 7.80
C LEU A 13 -8.90 -5.88 6.33
N GLN A 14 -9.53 -5.06 5.49
CA GLN A 14 -9.11 -4.91 4.10
C GLN A 14 -7.88 -4.00 4.07
N GLN A 15 -6.85 -4.44 3.35
CA GLN A 15 -5.55 -3.77 3.31
C GLN A 15 -5.11 -3.58 1.86
N ILE A 16 -4.57 -2.41 1.55
CA ILE A 16 -3.92 -2.12 0.27
C ILE A 16 -2.55 -1.55 0.57
N VAL A 17 -1.51 -2.20 0.04
CA VAL A 17 -0.12 -1.75 0.14
C VAL A 17 0.32 -1.30 -1.23
N ILE A 18 0.86 -0.09 -1.31
CA ILE A 18 1.43 0.46 -2.54
C ILE A 18 2.84 0.93 -2.20
N ARG A 19 3.83 0.41 -2.92
CA ARG A 19 5.22 0.86 -2.84
C ARG A 19 5.57 1.49 -4.17
N LEU A 20 6.04 2.73 -4.13
CA LEU A 20 6.46 3.50 -5.29
C LEU A 20 7.96 3.74 -5.20
N GLN A 21 8.65 3.60 -6.33
CA GLN A 21 10.06 3.86 -6.46
C GLN A 21 10.26 4.93 -7.52
N GLY A 22 10.90 6.02 -7.11
CA GLY A 22 11.36 7.09 -7.98
C GLY A 22 12.88 7.08 -8.12
N THR A 23 13.38 7.70 -9.19
CA THR A 23 14.82 7.96 -9.36
C THR A 23 15.19 9.35 -8.83
N ARG A 24 16.49 9.64 -8.75
CA ARG A 24 17.00 11.00 -8.45
C ARG A 24 16.44 12.07 -9.40
N HIS A 25 16.05 11.69 -10.62
CA HIS A 25 15.53 12.59 -11.64
C HIS A 25 14.00 12.62 -11.71
N SER A 26 13.33 11.69 -11.03
CA SER A 26 11.88 11.66 -10.96
C SER A 26 11.36 12.89 -10.24
N ARG A 27 10.43 13.58 -10.89
CA ARG A 27 9.67 14.67 -10.30
C ARG A 27 8.53 14.08 -9.48
N ARG A 28 7.97 14.90 -8.59
CA ARG A 28 6.76 14.56 -7.83
C ARG A 28 5.62 14.10 -8.76
N GLU A 29 5.49 14.74 -9.91
CA GLU A 29 4.47 14.40 -10.92
C GLU A 29 4.63 12.97 -11.45
N ASP A 30 5.86 12.50 -11.63
CA ASP A 30 6.11 11.13 -12.12
C ASP A 30 5.66 10.08 -11.09
N ILE A 31 5.88 10.34 -9.80
CA ILE A 31 5.42 9.47 -8.71
C ILE A 31 3.89 9.49 -8.59
N ILE A 32 3.27 10.66 -8.76
CA ILE A 32 1.81 10.79 -8.79
C ILE A 32 1.23 9.99 -9.94
N ASN A 33 1.83 10.03 -11.13
CA ASN A 33 1.39 9.26 -12.29
C ASN A 33 1.43 7.74 -12.04
N GLN A 34 2.47 7.24 -11.34
CA GLN A 34 2.50 5.83 -10.91
C GLN A 34 1.35 5.50 -9.95
N LEU A 35 1.06 6.39 -8.99
CA LEU A 35 -0.05 6.19 -8.06
C LEU A 35 -1.41 6.19 -8.78
N GLU A 36 -1.61 7.08 -9.75
CA GLU A 36 -2.82 7.12 -10.57
C GLU A 36 -2.98 5.84 -11.42
N THR A 37 -1.86 5.28 -11.88
CA THR A 37 -1.83 4.00 -12.60
C THR A 37 -2.27 2.85 -11.68
N VAL A 38 -1.68 2.75 -10.48
CA VAL A 38 -2.07 1.77 -9.46
C VAL A 38 -3.54 1.91 -9.10
N LEU A 39 -4.02 3.15 -8.89
CA LEU A 39 -5.43 3.42 -8.58
C LEU A 39 -6.37 2.94 -9.69
N SER A 40 -5.99 3.16 -10.96
CA SER A 40 -6.77 2.70 -12.11
C SER A 40 -6.86 1.18 -12.17
N ARG A 41 -5.76 0.48 -11.86
CA ARG A 41 -5.72 -0.99 -11.80
C ARG A 41 -6.57 -1.55 -10.65
N LEU A 42 -6.45 -0.96 -9.46
CA LEU A 42 -7.30 -1.32 -8.31
C LEU A 42 -8.79 -1.12 -8.62
N ARG A 43 -9.15 -0.03 -9.30
CA ARG A 43 -10.53 0.23 -9.75
C ARG A 43 -11.01 -0.77 -10.81
N ALA A 44 -10.10 -1.30 -11.62
CA ALA A 44 -10.39 -2.37 -12.58
C ALA A 44 -10.56 -3.76 -11.91
N GLY A 45 -10.23 -3.87 -10.62
CA GLY A 45 -10.36 -5.12 -9.85
C GLY A 45 -9.05 -5.91 -9.72
N ASP A 46 -7.92 -5.36 -10.19
CA ASP A 46 -6.62 -5.98 -9.96
C ASP A 46 -6.33 -6.01 -8.45
N VAL A 47 -6.01 -7.19 -7.93
CA VAL A 47 -5.64 -7.37 -6.51
C VAL A 47 -4.14 -7.25 -6.28
N ASN A 48 -3.32 -7.31 -7.32
CA ASN A 48 -1.90 -7.04 -7.26
C ASN A 48 -1.37 -6.59 -8.62
N GLY A 49 -0.17 -6.03 -8.62
CA GLY A 49 0.51 -5.67 -9.84
C GLY A 49 1.85 -5.02 -9.57
N THR A 50 2.74 -5.15 -10.53
CA THR A 50 4.05 -4.50 -10.52
C THR A 50 4.35 -3.96 -11.90
N ASP A 51 5.08 -2.87 -11.94
CA ASP A 51 5.69 -2.32 -13.15
C ASP A 51 6.98 -1.62 -12.72
N HIS A 52 8.09 -1.96 -13.37
CA HIS A 52 9.38 -1.38 -13.02
C HIS A 52 10.28 -1.26 -14.25
N ASP A 53 10.93 -0.11 -14.36
CA ASP A 53 11.97 0.21 -15.34
C ASP A 53 13.21 0.70 -14.58
N ASP A 54 14.24 -0.16 -14.52
CA ASP A 54 15.47 -0.04 -13.74
C ASP A 54 15.26 0.42 -12.27
N ASP A 55 15.18 1.72 -12.06
CA ASP A 55 15.06 2.37 -10.75
C ASP A 55 13.74 3.14 -10.57
N PHE A 56 12.77 2.96 -11.47
CA PHE A 56 11.47 3.63 -11.46
C PHE A 56 10.34 2.62 -11.58
N GLY A 57 9.44 2.57 -10.60
CA GLY A 57 8.31 1.65 -10.70
C GLY A 57 7.37 1.65 -9.52
N TYR A 58 6.39 0.76 -9.58
CA TYR A 58 5.48 0.50 -8.48
C TYR A 58 5.28 -1.00 -8.28
N VAL A 59 4.92 -1.36 -7.06
CA VAL A 59 4.29 -2.64 -6.74
C VAL A 59 3.13 -2.40 -5.80
N PHE A 60 2.01 -3.09 -6.02
CA PHE A 60 0.87 -3.04 -5.14
C PHE A 60 0.25 -4.42 -4.89
N GLU A 61 -0.40 -4.53 -3.74
CA GLU A 61 -1.17 -5.69 -3.33
C GLU A 61 -2.38 -5.25 -2.50
N SER A 62 -3.53 -5.87 -2.75
CA SER A 62 -4.76 -5.73 -1.99
C SER A 62 -5.15 -7.07 -1.39
N VAL A 63 -5.29 -7.09 -0.07
CA VAL A 63 -5.70 -8.26 0.69
C VAL A 63 -7.07 -7.96 1.30
N GLY A 64 -8.07 -8.77 0.93
CA GLY A 64 -9.46 -8.62 1.39
C GLY A 64 -9.67 -9.04 2.85
N SER A 65 -8.71 -9.75 3.45
CA SER A 65 -8.76 -10.20 4.83
C SER A 65 -7.34 -10.41 5.35
N SER A 66 -6.79 -9.39 6.01
CA SER A 66 -5.45 -9.45 6.63
C SER A 66 -5.58 -9.84 8.11
N PRO A 67 -5.14 -11.05 8.52
CA PRO A 67 -5.09 -11.45 9.92
C PRO A 67 -3.79 -10.93 10.54
N GLY A 68 -3.84 -9.79 11.20
CA GLY A 68 -2.65 -9.23 11.86
C GLY A 68 -2.85 -7.78 12.26
N LEU A 69 -1.93 -7.25 13.08
CA LEU A 69 -1.98 -5.84 13.48
C LEU A 69 -1.94 -4.95 12.23
N SER A 70 -2.85 -3.97 12.16
CA SER A 70 -2.77 -2.88 11.20
C SER A 70 -1.35 -2.29 11.18
N PHE A 71 -0.83 -1.89 10.00
CA PHE A 71 0.46 -1.18 9.91
C PHE A 71 0.53 0.05 10.82
N PHE A 72 -0.61 0.62 11.20
CA PHE A 72 -0.70 1.74 12.13
C PHE A 72 -0.44 1.37 13.60
N ASN A 73 -0.31 0.08 13.92
CA ASN A 73 -0.02 -0.41 15.28
C ASN A 73 1.46 -0.75 15.51
N GLU A 74 2.29 -0.81 14.46
CA GLU A 74 3.74 -0.83 14.62
C GLU A 74 4.23 0.61 14.70
N SER A 75 4.92 0.95 15.80
CA SER A 75 5.65 2.21 15.95
C SER A 75 6.64 2.34 14.81
N THR A 76 6.25 3.10 13.78
CA THR A 76 7.01 3.27 12.54
C THR A 76 8.15 4.24 12.83
N ASP A 77 9.28 3.70 13.28
CA ASP A 77 10.55 4.42 13.32
C ASP A 77 11.05 4.53 11.87
N PHE A 78 10.59 5.57 11.17
CA PHE A 78 11.14 5.93 9.86
C PHE A 78 12.55 6.49 10.10
N ARG A 79 13.57 5.65 9.93
CA ARG A 79 14.99 6.04 9.85
C ARG A 79 15.38 6.44 8.44
#